data_AF-A0A7C5ZFJ2-F1
#
_entry.id   AF-A0A7C5ZFJ2-F1
#
_cell.length_a   1.000
_cell.length_b   1.000
_cell.length_c   1.000
_cell.angle_alpha   90.00
_cell.angle_beta   90.00
_cell.angle_gamma   90.00
#
_symmetry.space_group_name_H-M   'P 1'
#
loop_
_entity.id
_entity.type
_entity.pdbx_description
1 polymer ?
#
loop_
_entity_poly.entity_id
_entity_poly.type
_entity_poly.pdbx_seq_one_letter_code
_entity_poly.pdbx_strand_id
1 'polypeptide(L)'
;AANARLFTDSGSAQSGVVASGDAAASMVIDFHARSTIEMVGESRMGYVEPVNATAINPDPIALVKGAEHRELAIRFIRYVLSEPGQRLWITRAGAPGGPRLTSLRRLPVRRSVYADPTNFTDNVNPFASASEFNTSNARKKTFGIIGELIQMSMIDLLDDLRRTRASILASPRAAELDAVLGVFPFDQTEALRRMGLWRKATAVQRLALQRQWTGDFAEEYRRLRAAAATR
;
A
#
# COMPACT_ATOMS: atom_id res chain seq x y z
N ALA A 1 7.06 10.06 6.40
CA ALA A 1 7.73 9.20 7.39
C ALA A 1 8.16 9.92 8.67
N ALA A 2 8.57 11.20 8.66
CA ALA A 2 8.98 11.91 9.89
C ALA A 2 7.89 11.94 11.00
N ASN A 3 6.61 11.95 10.63
CA ASN A 3 5.46 11.84 11.54
C ASN A 3 4.92 10.41 11.68
N ALA A 4 5.59 9.40 11.14
CA ALA A 4 5.15 8.02 11.30
C ALA A 4 5.33 7.59 12.75
N ARG A 5 4.27 6.99 13.32
CA ARG A 5 4.27 6.45 14.68
C ARG A 5 5.16 5.21 14.79
N LEU A 6 5.12 4.36 13.78
CA LEU A 6 5.82 3.07 13.70
C LEU A 6 5.90 2.59 12.25
N PHE A 7 6.76 1.59 12.01
CA PHE A 7 6.80 0.80 10.77
C PHE A 7 6.43 -0.64 11.13
N THR A 8 5.41 -1.21 10.47
CA THR A 8 5.04 -2.62 10.63
C THR A 8 5.57 -3.47 9.50
N ASP A 9 5.76 -4.76 9.77
CA ASP A 9 6.03 -5.81 8.79
C ASP A 9 4.75 -6.36 8.14
N SER A 10 3.58 -6.04 8.70
CA SER A 10 2.27 -6.53 8.24
C SER A 10 1.35 -5.42 7.75
N GLY A 11 0.74 -5.66 6.58
CA GLY A 11 -0.33 -4.83 6.00
C GLY A 11 -1.67 -4.93 6.73
N SER A 12 -1.93 -6.01 7.47
CA SER A 12 -3.21 -6.20 8.18
C SER A 12 -3.24 -5.46 9.53
N ALA A 13 -2.09 -5.33 10.19
CA ALA A 13 -1.94 -4.67 11.49
C ALA A 13 -2.31 -3.17 11.45
N GLN A 14 -2.17 -2.56 10.28
CA GLN A 14 -2.36 -1.12 10.05
C GLN A 14 -3.77 -0.63 10.39
N SER A 15 -4.79 -1.43 10.08
CA SER A 15 -6.18 -1.08 10.42
C SER A 15 -6.42 -1.07 11.93
N GLY A 16 -5.78 -1.96 12.68
CA GLY A 16 -5.86 -2.04 14.14
C GLY A 16 -5.26 -0.82 14.84
N VAL A 17 -4.14 -0.29 14.34
CA VAL A 17 -3.46 0.90 14.89
C VAL A 17 -4.33 2.16 14.75
N VAL A 18 -5.10 2.26 13.67
CA VAL A 18 -6.07 3.37 13.50
C VAL A 18 -7.28 3.14 14.40
N ALA A 19 -7.79 1.91 14.46
CA ALA A 19 -8.93 1.55 15.29
C ALA A 19 -8.69 1.75 16.80
N SER A 20 -7.47 1.56 17.28
CA SER A 20 -7.08 1.82 18.68
C SER A 20 -6.86 3.30 19.00
N GLY A 21 -6.77 4.16 17.99
CA GLY A 21 -6.41 5.57 18.14
C GLY A 21 -4.90 5.83 18.26
N ASP A 22 -4.04 4.82 18.05
CA ASP A 22 -2.58 4.98 18.11
C ASP A 22 -2.02 5.78 16.92
N ALA A 23 -2.73 5.80 15.80
CA ALA A 23 -2.44 6.65 14.65
C ALA A 23 -3.72 7.23 14.02
N ALA A 24 -3.64 8.48 13.53
CA ALA A 24 -4.78 9.13 12.89
C ALA A 24 -5.14 8.55 11.51
N ALA A 25 -4.16 8.00 10.79
CA ALA A 25 -4.34 7.41 9.47
C ALA A 25 -3.24 6.37 9.18
N SER A 26 -3.56 5.39 8.34
CA SER A 26 -2.61 4.43 7.78
C SER A 26 -2.98 4.07 6.36
N MET A 27 -2.01 3.64 5.57
CA MET A 27 -2.29 2.91 4.33
C MET A 27 -2.75 1.50 4.71
N VAL A 28 -3.72 0.95 3.97
CA VAL A 28 -4.20 -0.42 4.14
C VAL A 28 -4.98 -0.83 2.89
N ILE A 29 -5.10 -2.13 2.64
CA ILE A 29 -5.97 -2.67 1.58
C ILE A 29 -7.44 -2.63 2.00
N ASP A 30 -8.33 -2.48 1.02
CA ASP A 30 -9.75 -2.13 1.19
C ASP A 30 -10.51 -3.03 2.17
N PHE A 31 -10.44 -4.35 2.02
CA PHE A 31 -11.20 -5.28 2.85
C PHE A 31 -10.71 -5.32 4.30
N HIS A 32 -9.43 -5.06 4.56
CA HIS A 32 -8.94 -4.92 5.94
C HIS A 32 -9.53 -3.67 6.59
N ALA A 33 -9.58 -2.54 5.88
CA ALA A 33 -10.24 -1.35 6.40
C ALA A 33 -11.73 -1.60 6.64
N ARG A 34 -12.45 -2.12 5.63
CA ARG A 34 -13.90 -2.37 5.71
C ARG A 34 -14.26 -3.36 6.83
N SER A 35 -13.48 -4.43 7.00
CA SER A 35 -13.71 -5.38 8.09
C SER A 35 -13.48 -4.74 9.46
N THR A 36 -12.44 -3.91 9.59
CA THR A 36 -12.17 -3.20 10.85
C THR A 36 -13.24 -2.15 11.15
N ILE A 37 -13.71 -1.42 10.13
CA ILE A 37 -14.83 -0.48 10.24
C ILE A 37 -16.12 -1.21 10.66
N GLU A 38 -16.39 -2.40 10.13
CA GLU A 38 -17.53 -3.21 10.57
C GLU A 38 -17.43 -3.59 12.06
N MET A 39 -16.21 -3.86 12.57
CA MET A 39 -15.99 -4.17 13.98
C MET A 39 -16.07 -2.94 14.89
N VAL A 40 -15.57 -1.78 14.47
CA VAL A 40 -15.48 -0.59 15.32
C VAL A 40 -16.58 0.46 15.08
N GLY A 41 -17.27 0.40 13.95
CA GLY A 41 -18.29 1.36 13.54
C GLY A 41 -17.73 2.56 12.79
N GLU A 42 -18.52 3.03 11.80
CA GLU A 42 -18.19 4.12 10.88
C GLU A 42 -18.01 5.48 11.58
N SER A 43 -18.54 5.65 12.79
CA SER A 43 -18.33 6.86 13.60
C SER A 43 -16.91 6.99 14.15
N ARG A 44 -16.12 5.90 14.16
CA ARG A 44 -14.75 5.88 14.70
C ARG A 44 -13.67 5.80 13.62
N MET A 45 -13.96 5.15 12.50
CA MET A 45 -12.99 4.91 11.43
C MET A 45 -13.67 5.00 10.06
N GLY A 46 -12.98 5.62 9.11
CA GLY A 46 -13.38 5.68 7.71
C GLY A 46 -12.33 5.07 6.79
N TYR A 47 -12.72 4.86 5.53
CA TYR A 47 -11.83 4.40 4.46
C TYR A 47 -12.01 5.30 3.24
N VAL A 48 -10.92 5.60 2.55
CA VAL A 48 -10.91 6.37 1.30
C VAL A 48 -9.96 5.71 0.31
N GLU A 49 -10.37 5.67 -0.95
CA GLU A 49 -9.54 5.28 -2.09
C GLU A 49 -9.06 6.58 -2.77
N PRO A 50 -7.80 7.01 -2.57
CA PRO A 50 -7.36 8.26 -3.16
C PRO A 50 -7.33 8.17 -4.70
N VAL A 51 -7.87 9.20 -5.33
CA VAL A 51 -7.93 9.40 -6.78
C VAL A 51 -6.51 9.35 -7.36
N ASN A 52 -6.32 8.66 -8.49
CA ASN A 52 -5.01 8.42 -9.13
C ASN A 52 -3.93 7.69 -8.29
N ALA A 53 -4.19 7.32 -7.03
CA ALA A 53 -3.21 6.69 -6.14
C ALA A 53 -3.62 5.32 -5.57
N THR A 54 -4.80 4.81 -5.93
CA THR A 54 -5.26 3.46 -5.56
C THR A 54 -5.07 2.49 -6.71
N ALA A 55 -4.25 1.45 -6.51
CA ALA A 55 -4.14 0.36 -7.48
C ALA A 55 -5.28 -0.65 -7.26
N ILE A 56 -6.03 -0.97 -8.31
CA ILE A 56 -7.00 -2.07 -8.30
C ILE A 56 -6.39 -3.23 -9.08
N ASN A 57 -6.11 -4.33 -8.40
CA ASN A 57 -5.59 -5.56 -9.00
C ASN A 57 -6.39 -6.78 -8.53
N PRO A 58 -6.59 -7.78 -9.41
CA PRO A 58 -7.20 -9.04 -9.00
C PRO A 58 -6.22 -9.87 -8.17
N ASP A 59 -6.75 -10.61 -7.19
CA ASP A 59 -5.99 -11.61 -6.45
C ASP A 59 -6.08 -12.96 -7.16
N PRO A 60 -4.94 -13.55 -7.60
CA PRO A 60 -4.95 -14.81 -8.32
C PRO A 60 -5.09 -16.01 -7.38
N ILE A 61 -5.65 -17.10 -7.91
CA ILE A 61 -5.62 -18.43 -7.30
C ILE A 61 -4.90 -19.40 -8.25
N ALA A 62 -3.96 -20.19 -7.73
CA ALA A 62 -3.12 -21.08 -8.53
C ALA A 62 -3.07 -22.50 -7.96
N LEU A 63 -2.84 -23.48 -8.84
CA LEU A 63 -2.66 -24.88 -8.49
C LEU A 63 -1.17 -25.21 -8.41
N VAL A 64 -0.72 -25.70 -7.25
CA VAL A 64 0.67 -26.12 -7.05
C VAL A 64 0.99 -27.36 -7.90
N LYS A 65 2.17 -27.36 -8.53
CA LYS A 65 2.66 -28.52 -9.30
C LYS A 65 2.89 -29.70 -8.35
N GLY A 66 2.33 -30.86 -8.70
CA GLY A 66 2.44 -32.07 -7.86
C GLY A 66 1.46 -32.11 -6.69
N ALA A 67 0.42 -31.28 -6.68
CA ALA A 67 -0.63 -31.35 -5.66
C ALA A 67 -1.24 -32.76 -5.58
N GLU A 68 -1.18 -33.37 -4.39
CA GLU A 68 -1.65 -34.73 -4.10
C GLU A 68 -3.11 -34.95 -4.51
N HIS A 69 -3.97 -33.95 -4.26
CA HIS A 69 -5.39 -33.99 -4.62
C HIS A 69 -5.70 -33.04 -5.78
N ARG A 70 -5.01 -33.24 -6.91
CA ARG A 70 -5.13 -32.39 -8.11
C ARG A 70 -6.57 -32.13 -8.55
N GLU A 71 -7.39 -33.17 -8.64
CA GLU A 71 -8.77 -33.05 -9.12
C GLU A 71 -9.63 -32.21 -8.18
N LEU A 72 -9.51 -32.43 -6.86
CA LEU A 72 -10.23 -31.67 -5.86
C LEU A 72 -9.83 -30.20 -5.88
N ALA A 73 -8.52 -29.92 -5.99
CA ALA A 73 -8.02 -28.55 -6.10
C ALA A 73 -8.55 -27.83 -7.36
N ILE A 74 -8.65 -28.53 -8.50
CA ILE A 74 -9.28 -27.98 -9.71
C ILE A 74 -10.77 -27.69 -9.48
N ARG A 75 -11.51 -28.60 -8.83
CA ARG A 75 -12.93 -28.38 -8.50
C ARG A 75 -13.10 -27.19 -7.56
N PHE A 76 -12.22 -27.02 -6.58
CA PHE A 76 -12.22 -25.88 -5.68
C PHE A 76 -11.95 -24.55 -6.43
N ILE A 77 -10.93 -24.49 -7.29
CA ILE A 77 -10.66 -23.29 -8.11
C ILE A 77 -11.86 -22.95 -8.99
N ARG A 78 -12.48 -23.97 -9.63
CA ARG A 78 -13.70 -23.78 -10.43
C ARG A 78 -14.84 -23.21 -9.60
N TYR A 79 -15.01 -23.69 -8.37
CA TYR A 79 -16.00 -23.14 -7.44
C TYR A 79 -15.69 -21.70 -7.06
N VAL A 80 -14.46 -21.39 -6.65
CA VAL A 80 -14.03 -20.02 -6.29
C VAL A 80 -14.32 -19.02 -7.41
N LEU A 81 -14.12 -19.41 -8.68
CA LEU A 81 -14.36 -18.57 -9.86
C LEU A 81 -15.80 -18.63 -10.40
N SER A 82 -16.63 -19.53 -9.88
CA SER A 82 -18.04 -19.63 -10.24
C SER A 82 -18.84 -18.45 -9.69
N GLU A 83 -20.05 -18.22 -10.20
CA GLU A 83 -20.91 -17.15 -9.67
C GLU A 83 -21.29 -17.35 -8.19
N PRO A 84 -21.70 -18.55 -7.73
CA PRO A 84 -21.95 -18.80 -6.31
C PRO A 84 -20.72 -18.54 -5.43
N GLY A 85 -19.54 -19.01 -5.85
CA GLY A 85 -18.30 -18.76 -5.11
C GLY A 85 -17.91 -17.29 -5.09
N GLN A 86 -18.13 -16.57 -6.19
CA GLN A 86 -17.84 -15.15 -6.27
C GLN A 86 -18.80 -14.28 -5.44
N ARG A 87 -20.08 -14.67 -5.32
CA ARG A 87 -21.07 -13.97 -4.47
C ARG A 87 -20.68 -13.98 -2.99
N LEU A 88 -20.02 -15.04 -2.50
CA LEU A 88 -19.58 -15.12 -1.10
C LEU A 88 -18.63 -13.99 -0.68
N TRP A 89 -17.85 -13.43 -1.61
CA TRP A 89 -16.85 -12.41 -1.30
C TRP A 89 -17.43 -11.07 -0.84
N ILE A 90 -18.59 -10.68 -1.38
CA ILE A 90 -19.20 -9.36 -1.15
C ILE A 90 -20.56 -9.44 -0.47
N THR A 91 -21.16 -10.63 -0.37
CA THR A 91 -22.48 -10.76 0.25
C THR A 91 -22.35 -10.75 1.77
N ARG A 92 -23.27 -10.06 2.45
CA ARG A 92 -23.30 -9.97 3.91
C ARG A 92 -23.44 -11.36 4.55
N ALA A 93 -22.77 -11.56 5.68
CA ALA A 93 -22.92 -12.79 6.45
C ALA A 93 -24.39 -13.05 6.85
N GLY A 94 -24.82 -14.29 6.74
CA GLY A 94 -26.20 -14.72 7.05
C GLY A 94 -27.24 -14.39 5.97
N ALA A 95 -26.90 -13.56 4.98
CA ALA A 95 -27.81 -13.27 3.86
C ALA A 95 -27.82 -14.41 2.82
N PRO A 96 -28.91 -14.57 2.03
CA PRO A 96 -28.93 -15.52 0.92
C PRO A 96 -27.77 -15.29 -0.06
N GLY A 97 -27.00 -16.37 -0.32
CA GLY A 97 -25.81 -16.32 -1.17
C GLY A 97 -24.54 -15.81 -0.46
N GLY A 98 -24.61 -15.50 0.83
CA GLY A 98 -23.51 -15.03 1.65
C GLY A 98 -22.84 -16.09 2.52
N PRO A 99 -21.69 -15.75 3.13
CA PRO A 99 -21.01 -16.60 4.09
C PRO A 99 -21.86 -16.75 5.37
N ARG A 100 -21.60 -17.80 6.15
CA ARG A 100 -22.40 -18.09 7.35
C ARG A 100 -22.05 -17.22 8.56
N LEU A 101 -20.76 -16.89 8.73
CA LEU A 101 -20.25 -16.33 9.98
C LEU A 101 -19.81 -14.87 9.82
N THR A 102 -18.91 -14.61 8.89
CA THR A 102 -18.27 -13.29 8.72
C THR A 102 -18.35 -12.82 7.29
N SER A 103 -18.68 -11.55 7.11
CA SER A 103 -18.67 -10.88 5.82
C SER A 103 -17.22 -10.80 5.33
N LEU A 104 -16.95 -11.23 4.09
CA LEU A 104 -15.58 -11.25 3.56
C LEU A 104 -15.12 -9.88 3.03
N ARG A 105 -16.06 -8.98 2.71
CA ARG A 105 -15.82 -7.57 2.31
C ARG A 105 -14.88 -7.41 1.11
N ARG A 106 -14.84 -8.42 0.22
CA ARG A 106 -13.95 -8.51 -0.95
C ARG A 106 -14.74 -8.28 -2.24
N LEU A 107 -14.16 -7.56 -3.18
CA LEU A 107 -14.78 -7.27 -4.48
C LEU A 107 -14.66 -8.46 -5.44
N PRO A 108 -15.77 -9.00 -6.00
CA PRO A 108 -15.74 -10.11 -6.93
C PRO A 108 -15.05 -9.77 -8.25
N VAL A 109 -14.32 -10.73 -8.83
CA VAL A 109 -13.69 -10.59 -10.16
C VAL A 109 -14.64 -10.94 -11.30
N ARG A 110 -15.88 -11.34 -11.01
CA ARG A 110 -16.88 -11.73 -12.00
C ARG A 110 -17.92 -10.63 -12.18
N ARG A 111 -17.98 -10.03 -13.38
CA ARG A 111 -18.91 -8.94 -13.73
C ARG A 111 -20.39 -9.30 -13.51
N SER A 112 -20.80 -10.55 -13.76
CA SER A 112 -22.20 -10.98 -13.62
C SER A 112 -22.72 -10.86 -12.19
N VAL A 113 -21.84 -10.93 -11.18
CA VAL A 113 -22.22 -10.79 -9.77
C VAL A 113 -22.83 -9.40 -9.49
N TYR A 114 -22.32 -8.36 -10.15
CA TYR A 114 -22.75 -6.97 -9.93
C TYR A 114 -24.10 -6.63 -10.58
N ALA A 115 -24.74 -7.57 -11.29
CA ALA A 115 -26.08 -7.36 -11.85
C ALA A 115 -27.17 -7.30 -10.76
N ASP A 116 -26.88 -7.85 -9.57
CA ASP A 116 -27.80 -7.89 -8.43
C ASP A 116 -27.03 -7.61 -7.12
N PRO A 117 -27.06 -6.36 -6.62
CA PRO A 117 -26.35 -5.95 -5.41
C PRO A 117 -27.16 -6.11 -4.12
N THR A 118 -28.35 -6.74 -4.15
CA THR A 118 -29.37 -6.70 -3.07
C THR A 118 -28.82 -7.01 -1.67
N ASN A 119 -27.84 -7.91 -1.55
CA ASN A 119 -27.27 -8.34 -0.26
C ASN A 119 -25.80 -7.95 -0.06
N PHE A 120 -25.27 -7.03 -0.86
CA PHE A 120 -23.86 -6.67 -0.78
C PHE A 120 -23.53 -5.97 0.55
N THR A 121 -22.29 -6.15 0.97
CA THR A 121 -21.67 -5.43 2.08
C THR A 121 -21.29 -4.03 1.67
N ASP A 122 -20.93 -3.84 0.40
CA ASP A 122 -20.37 -2.62 -0.16
C ASP A 122 -20.92 -2.40 -1.58
N ASN A 123 -21.40 -1.19 -1.87
CA ASN A 123 -21.91 -0.83 -3.19
C ASN A 123 -20.80 -0.29 -4.09
N VAL A 124 -19.72 -1.07 -4.24
CA VAL A 124 -18.54 -0.71 -5.03
C VAL A 124 -18.39 -1.67 -6.20
N ASN A 125 -18.25 -1.13 -7.42
CA ASN A 125 -17.97 -1.91 -8.62
C ASN A 125 -16.54 -1.60 -9.12
N PRO A 126 -15.56 -2.50 -8.93
CA PRO A 126 -14.17 -2.25 -9.31
C PRO A 126 -14.00 -2.06 -10.81
N PHE A 127 -14.93 -2.56 -11.63
CA PHE A 127 -14.88 -2.36 -13.08
C PHE A 127 -15.26 -0.95 -13.53
N ALA A 128 -15.96 -0.21 -12.66
CA ALA A 128 -16.32 1.18 -12.91
C ALA A 128 -15.28 2.16 -12.31
N SER A 129 -14.60 1.79 -11.23
CA SER A 129 -13.63 2.64 -10.53
C SER A 129 -12.17 2.47 -10.98
N ALA A 130 -11.85 1.51 -11.83
CA ALA A 130 -10.47 1.12 -12.17
C ALA A 130 -9.68 2.05 -13.15
N SER A 131 -10.11 3.29 -13.39
CA SER A 131 -9.63 4.04 -14.56
C SER A 131 -8.39 4.94 -14.37
N GLU A 132 -7.96 5.23 -13.14
CA GLU A 132 -7.11 6.43 -12.92
C GLU A 132 -5.69 6.17 -12.39
N PHE A 133 -5.38 4.95 -11.92
CA PHE A 133 -4.03 4.69 -11.42
C PHE A 133 -3.00 4.58 -12.56
N ASN A 134 -1.89 5.33 -12.46
CA ASN A 134 -0.79 5.23 -13.42
C ASN A 134 -0.13 3.83 -13.36
N THR A 135 -0.42 2.98 -14.35
CA THR A 135 0.18 1.64 -14.49
C THR A 135 1.29 1.59 -15.55
N SER A 136 1.96 2.71 -15.84
CA SER A 136 3.02 2.76 -16.85
C SER A 136 4.13 1.74 -16.62
N ASN A 137 4.73 1.26 -17.70
CA ASN A 137 5.85 0.32 -17.63
C ASN A 137 7.05 0.88 -16.87
N ALA A 138 7.28 2.19 -16.95
CA ALA A 138 8.30 2.88 -16.17
C ALA A 138 8.05 2.70 -14.67
N ARG A 139 6.85 3.05 -14.19
CA ARG A 139 6.49 2.91 -12.78
C ARG A 139 6.59 1.46 -12.30
N LYS A 140 6.06 0.51 -13.10
CA LYS A 140 6.11 -0.92 -12.78
C LYS A 140 7.54 -1.44 -12.58
N LYS A 141 8.49 -0.99 -13.42
CA LYS A 141 9.90 -1.38 -13.30
C LYS A 141 10.57 -0.82 -12.04
N THR A 142 10.12 0.32 -11.52
CA THR A 142 10.68 0.92 -10.28
C THR A 142 10.23 0.20 -9.01
N PHE A 143 9.14 -0.58 -9.02
CA PHE A 143 8.71 -1.31 -7.82
C PHE A 143 9.80 -2.24 -7.26
N GLY A 144 10.71 -2.74 -8.09
CA GLY A 144 11.80 -3.61 -7.65
C GLY A 144 12.84 -2.95 -6.72
N ILE A 145 12.85 -1.62 -6.59
CA ILE A 145 13.78 -0.89 -5.72
C ILE A 145 13.07 -0.02 -4.67
N ILE A 146 11.74 0.08 -4.70
CA ILE A 146 11.03 1.02 -3.82
C ILE A 146 11.22 0.69 -2.34
N GLY A 147 11.23 -0.59 -1.96
CA GLY A 147 11.46 -1.02 -0.58
C GLY A 147 12.85 -0.62 -0.08
N GLU A 148 13.86 -0.78 -0.93
CA GLU A 148 15.23 -0.38 -0.65
C GLU A 148 15.32 1.14 -0.45
N LEU A 149 14.70 1.91 -1.34
CA LEU A 149 14.64 3.36 -1.24
C LEU A 149 13.93 3.83 0.03
N ILE A 150 12.83 3.19 0.42
CA ILE A 150 12.13 3.47 1.69
C ILE A 150 13.05 3.15 2.88
N GLN A 151 13.75 2.02 2.86
CA GLN A 151 14.66 1.64 3.93
C GLN A 151 15.77 2.69 4.08
N MET A 152 16.51 2.99 3.01
CA MET A 152 17.66 3.89 3.02
C MET A 152 17.29 5.35 3.31
N SER A 153 16.14 5.82 2.82
CA SER A 153 15.72 7.23 3.01
C SER A 153 14.93 7.44 4.29
N MET A 154 14.13 6.46 4.74
CA MET A 154 13.16 6.67 5.82
C MET A 154 13.47 5.87 7.08
N ILE A 155 13.77 4.59 6.96
CA ILE A 155 13.94 3.70 8.13
C ILE A 155 15.33 3.90 8.73
N ASP A 156 16.38 3.76 7.92
CA ASP A 156 17.77 3.89 8.35
C ASP A 156 18.11 5.31 8.82
N LEU A 157 17.38 6.31 8.33
CA LEU A 157 17.57 7.73 8.62
C LEU A 157 16.41 8.35 9.41
N LEU A 158 15.60 7.55 10.12
CA LEU A 158 14.38 8.04 10.78
C LEU A 158 14.63 9.22 11.73
N ASP A 159 15.68 9.13 12.56
CA ASP A 159 16.01 10.20 13.51
C ASP A 159 16.50 11.46 12.79
N ASP A 160 17.26 11.31 11.72
CA ASP A 160 17.68 12.44 10.88
C ASP A 160 16.48 13.09 10.19
N LEU A 161 15.57 12.31 9.65
CA LEU A 161 14.34 12.77 9.02
C LEU A 161 13.45 13.52 10.02
N ARG A 162 13.32 13.01 11.26
CA ARG A 162 12.59 13.67 12.36
C ARG A 162 13.23 15.01 12.74
N ARG A 163 14.54 15.03 12.93
CA ARG A 163 15.30 16.27 13.20
C ARG A 163 15.13 17.28 12.07
N THR A 164 15.20 16.84 10.82
CA THR A 164 15.00 17.71 9.65
C THR A 164 13.63 18.34 9.65
N ARG A 165 12.57 17.54 9.86
CA ARG A 165 11.21 18.08 9.90
C ARG A 165 11.01 19.05 11.07
N ALA A 166 11.58 18.76 12.24
CA ALA A 166 11.53 19.67 13.39
C ALA A 166 12.19 21.03 13.08
N SER A 167 13.37 21.03 12.44
CA SER A 167 14.03 22.26 12.00
C SER A 167 13.19 23.03 10.97
N ILE A 168 12.59 22.32 10.02
CA ILE A 168 11.71 22.92 9.00
C ILE A 168 10.50 23.61 9.66
N LEU A 169 9.83 22.95 10.60
CA LEU A 169 8.65 23.50 11.28
C LEU A 169 8.96 24.74 12.13
N ALA A 170 10.21 24.92 12.56
CA ALA A 170 10.66 26.11 13.27
C ALA A 170 11.07 27.28 12.35
N SER A 171 11.14 27.05 11.03
CA SER A 171 11.54 28.05 10.04
C SER A 171 10.35 28.88 9.56
N PRO A 172 10.53 30.17 9.25
CA PRO A 172 9.49 30.95 8.54
C PRO A 172 9.16 30.37 7.16
N ARG A 173 10.03 29.52 6.60
CA ARG A 173 9.85 28.84 5.30
C ARG A 173 9.28 27.42 5.45
N ALA A 174 8.64 27.11 6.58
CA ALA A 174 8.17 25.75 6.89
C ALA A 174 7.36 25.10 5.76
N ALA A 175 6.38 25.80 5.20
CA ALA A 175 5.51 25.26 4.14
C ALA A 175 6.29 24.91 2.86
N GLU A 176 7.23 25.77 2.46
CA GLU A 176 8.09 25.55 1.30
C GLU A 176 9.00 24.33 1.50
N LEU A 177 9.70 24.27 2.64
CA LEU A 177 10.67 23.21 2.91
C LEU A 177 10.00 21.87 3.24
N ASP A 178 8.83 21.84 3.88
CA ASP A 178 8.07 20.60 4.11
C ASP A 178 7.54 20.04 2.77
N ALA A 179 7.20 20.91 1.81
CA ALA A 179 6.86 20.48 0.45
C ALA A 179 8.06 19.85 -0.27
N VAL A 180 9.27 20.42 -0.14
CA VAL A 180 10.49 19.80 -0.68
C VAL A 180 10.76 18.45 -0.02
N LEU A 181 10.69 18.37 1.32
CA LEU A 181 10.87 17.11 2.06
C LEU A 181 9.83 16.05 1.68
N GLY A 182 8.62 16.47 1.30
CA GLY A 182 7.52 15.61 0.88
C GLY A 182 7.70 14.95 -0.50
N VAL A 183 8.70 15.38 -1.27
CA VAL A 183 9.00 14.83 -2.60
C VAL A 183 10.29 14.02 -2.55
N PHE A 184 10.33 12.90 -3.25
CA PHE A 184 11.57 12.13 -3.36
C PHE A 184 12.62 12.98 -4.09
N PRO A 185 13.90 12.99 -3.68
CA PRO A 185 14.90 13.93 -4.20
C PRO A 185 15.35 13.67 -5.65
N PHE A 186 14.68 12.74 -6.34
CA PHE A 186 14.91 12.45 -7.74
C PHE A 186 13.66 11.89 -8.42
N ASP A 187 13.68 11.94 -9.75
CA ASP A 187 12.55 11.58 -10.60
C ASP A 187 12.50 10.09 -10.97
N GLN A 188 11.50 9.75 -11.77
CA GLN A 188 11.30 8.39 -12.30
C GLN A 188 12.48 7.91 -13.17
N THR A 189 13.17 8.82 -13.86
CA THR A 189 14.32 8.51 -14.73
C THR A 189 15.49 8.02 -13.88
N GLU A 190 15.82 8.76 -12.83
CA GLU A 190 16.87 8.38 -11.88
C GLU A 190 16.52 7.11 -11.12
N ALA A 191 15.25 6.94 -10.73
CA ALA A 191 14.78 5.71 -10.09
C ALA A 191 15.01 4.47 -10.97
N LEU A 192 14.76 4.57 -12.29
CA LEU A 192 15.03 3.50 -13.24
C LEU A 192 16.53 3.24 -13.42
N ARG A 193 17.35 4.29 -13.42
CA ARG A 193 18.81 4.16 -13.46
C ARG A 193 19.31 3.37 -12.24
N ARG A 194 18.87 3.76 -11.04
CA ARG A 194 19.21 3.05 -9.79
C ARG A 194 18.70 1.61 -9.79
N MET A 195 17.49 1.35 -10.27
CA MET A 195 16.97 -0.01 -10.47
C MET A 195 17.86 -0.84 -11.39
N GLY A 196 18.35 -0.24 -12.49
CA GLY A 196 19.29 -0.88 -13.42
C GLY A 196 20.60 -1.29 -12.75
N LEU A 197 21.16 -0.42 -11.92
CA LEU A 197 22.35 -0.71 -11.10
C LEU A 197 22.07 -1.81 -10.08
N TRP A 198 20.99 -1.66 -9.32
CA TRP A 198 20.57 -2.58 -8.26
C TRP A 198 20.39 -4.01 -8.77
N ARG A 199 19.74 -4.16 -9.94
CA ARG A 199 19.47 -5.47 -10.55
C ARG A 199 20.75 -6.20 -10.95
N LYS A 200 21.76 -5.46 -11.45
CA LYS A 200 23.03 -6.02 -11.93
C LYS A 200 24.06 -6.22 -10.81
N ALA A 201 23.85 -5.58 -9.66
CA ALA A 201 24.78 -5.60 -8.54
C ALA A 201 24.84 -6.97 -7.85
N THR A 202 26.04 -7.41 -7.53
CA THR A 202 26.30 -8.51 -6.59
C THR A 202 25.92 -8.09 -5.16
N ALA A 203 25.90 -9.04 -4.22
CA ALA A 203 25.62 -8.72 -2.80
C ALA A 203 26.56 -7.63 -2.23
N VAL A 204 27.86 -7.74 -2.50
CA VAL A 204 28.86 -6.75 -2.05
C VAL A 204 28.62 -5.38 -2.70
N GLN A 205 28.29 -5.36 -4.00
CA GLN A 205 27.97 -4.12 -4.70
C GLN A 205 26.68 -3.48 -4.17
N ARG A 206 25.66 -4.27 -3.80
CA ARG A 206 24.43 -3.76 -3.18
C ARG A 206 24.70 -3.09 -1.83
N LEU A 207 25.56 -3.66 -0.99
CA LEU A 207 25.97 -3.02 0.26
C LEU A 207 26.67 -1.66 0.01
N ALA A 208 27.52 -1.60 -1.01
CA ALA A 208 28.16 -0.34 -1.40
C ALA A 208 27.15 0.70 -1.91
N LEU A 209 26.19 0.28 -2.76
CA LEU A 209 25.10 1.14 -3.24
C LEU A 209 24.21 1.61 -2.09
N GLN A 210 23.87 0.72 -1.14
CA GLN A 210 23.08 1.07 0.03
C GLN A 210 23.78 2.15 0.85
N ARG A 211 25.05 1.95 1.20
CA ARG A 211 25.83 2.94 1.94
C ARG A 211 25.91 4.28 1.21
N GLN A 212 26.14 4.26 -0.10
CA GLN A 212 26.21 5.46 -0.92
C GLN A 212 24.87 6.21 -0.91
N TRP A 213 23.77 5.53 -1.25
CA TRP A 213 22.46 6.16 -1.40
C TRP A 213 21.89 6.62 -0.05
N THR A 214 22.10 5.89 1.03
CA THR A 214 21.80 6.38 2.39
C THR A 214 22.60 7.65 2.69
N GLY A 215 23.87 7.71 2.30
CA GLY A 215 24.70 8.92 2.40
C GLY A 215 24.13 10.11 1.62
N ASP A 216 23.64 9.86 0.40
CA ASP A 216 22.99 10.88 -0.44
C ASP A 216 21.73 11.44 0.23
N PHE A 217 20.87 10.57 0.80
CA PHE A 217 19.67 11.01 1.53
C PHE A 217 20.02 11.79 2.81
N ALA A 218 21.05 11.36 3.54
CA ALA A 218 21.51 12.05 4.74
C ALA A 218 22.07 13.45 4.41
N GLU A 219 22.76 13.61 3.27
CA GLU A 219 23.20 14.90 2.76
C GLU A 219 22.01 15.80 2.41
N GLU A 220 20.98 15.28 1.74
CA GLU A 220 19.75 16.02 1.44
C GLU A 220 19.09 16.56 2.71
N TYR A 221 18.97 15.71 3.74
CA TYR A 221 18.44 16.10 5.04
C TYR A 221 19.31 17.16 5.74
N ARG A 222 20.63 17.09 5.61
CA ARG A 222 21.53 18.15 6.13
C ARG A 222 21.33 19.48 5.41
N ARG A 223 21.18 19.47 4.08
CA ARG A 223 20.92 20.68 3.28
C ARG A 223 19.59 21.34 3.65
N LEU A 224 18.53 20.55 3.82
CA LEU A 224 17.23 21.07 4.25
C LEU A 224 17.29 21.71 5.65
N ARG A 225 18.04 21.12 6.58
CA ARG A 225 18.27 21.72 7.90
C ARG A 225 19.05 23.03 7.82
N ALA A 226 20.07 23.11 6.97
CA ALA A 226 20.82 24.34 6.76
C ALA A 226 19.93 25.44 6.13
N ALA A 227 19.10 25.09 5.14
CA ALA A 227 18.15 26.01 4.54
C ALA A 227 17.11 26.52 5.54
N ALA A 228 16.64 25.67 6.45
CA ALA A 228 15.70 26.05 7.50
C ALA A 228 16.30 27.04 8.52
N ALA A 229 17.62 27.01 8.72
CA ALA A 229 18.34 27.90 9.64
C ALA A 229 18.61 29.30 9.05
N THR A 230 18.55 29.45 7.73
CA THR A 230 18.68 30.75 7.05
C THR A 230 17.37 31.52 7.22
N ARG A 231 17.47 32.75 7.74
CA ARG A 231 16.33 33.66 7.92
C ARG A 231 15.85 34.24 6.60
#